data_AF-A0A9P7DMR6-F1
#
_entry.id   AF-A0A9P7DMR6-F1
#
_cell.length_a   1.000
_cell.length_b   1.000
_cell.length_c   1.000
_cell.angle_alpha   90.00
_cell.angle_beta   90.00
_cell.angle_gamma   90.00
#
_symmetry.space_group_name_H-M   'P 1'
#
loop_
_entity.id
_entity.type
_entity.pdbx_description
1 polymer ?
#
loop_
_entity_poly.entity_id
_entity_poly.type
_entity_poly.pdbx_seq_one_letter_code
_entity_poly.pdbx_strand_id
1 'polypeptide(L)'
;LTLLPSEVIRQTLSNLDWRTLLTLRLVCKFLCSTVDESPSAQYATELAVSGLEDGRSRSPLTVASRLALLKERNEHWETLQCVESRDLPLLQDDDEWQLCGGVLAQSNLLGTMRLYQLPSQYRNITARSWRIPLLSNTEDFTIDPAQDLLVLVEKPVLMYVSFLMHSYMRIRIHPRSLTTGHTHPSAVEVIDYRLYMRSAKLEMELSIQTCSEYLTILFIIEDNTSELVVWKWKMGQVIL
;
A
#
# COMPACT_ATOMS: atom_id res chain seq x y z
N LEU A 1 26.09 -24.42 26.28
CA LEU A 1 26.34 -23.21 25.46
C LEU A 1 27.79 -22.76 25.52
N THR A 2 28.43 -22.64 26.69
CA THR A 2 29.85 -22.24 26.82
C THR A 2 30.87 -23.18 26.17
N LEU A 3 30.47 -24.41 25.85
CA LEU A 3 31.30 -25.39 25.12
C LEU A 3 31.15 -25.30 23.59
N LEU A 4 30.21 -24.49 23.08
CA LEU A 4 30.03 -24.29 21.65
C LEU A 4 30.88 -23.11 21.16
N PRO A 5 31.44 -23.18 19.94
CA PRO A 5 32.09 -22.03 19.32
C PRO A 5 31.13 -20.84 19.22
N SER A 6 31.65 -19.63 19.40
CA SER A 6 30.84 -18.40 19.37
C SER A 6 30.09 -18.21 18.04
N GLU A 7 30.64 -18.72 16.93
CA GLU A 7 29.99 -18.70 15.62
C GLU A 7 28.69 -19.52 15.60
N VAL A 8 28.72 -20.72 16.17
CA VAL A 8 27.55 -21.62 16.22
C VAL A 8 26.45 -21.00 17.08
N ILE A 9 26.83 -20.35 18.19
CA ILE A 9 25.88 -19.65 19.04
C ILE A 9 25.27 -18.48 18.29
N ARG A 10 26.08 -17.63 17.62
CA ARG A 10 25.59 -16.48 16.84
C ARG A 10 24.66 -16.90 15.69
N GLN A 11 24.99 -17.98 14.98
CA GLN A 11 24.13 -18.56 13.96
C GLN A 11 22.83 -19.14 14.55
N THR A 12 22.86 -19.68 15.77
CA THR A 12 21.62 -20.12 16.43
C THR A 12 20.74 -18.92 16.75
N LEU A 13 21.33 -17.85 17.32
CA LEU A 13 20.62 -16.61 17.66
C LEU A 13 19.99 -15.94 16.44
N SER A 14 20.63 -15.97 15.26
CA SER A 14 20.08 -15.36 14.04
C SER A 14 18.79 -16.01 13.54
N ASN A 15 18.44 -17.20 14.05
CA ASN A 15 17.21 -17.91 13.69
C ASN A 15 16.10 -17.77 14.73
N LEU A 16 16.34 -17.05 15.84
CA LEU A 16 15.35 -16.83 16.89
C LEU A 16 14.54 -15.57 16.63
N ASP A 17 13.30 -15.55 17.08
CA ASP A 17 12.48 -14.34 17.07
C ASP A 17 12.95 -13.34 18.13
N TRP A 18 12.60 -12.07 17.93
CA TRP A 18 13.03 -10.98 18.79
C TRP A 18 12.58 -11.14 20.25
N ARG A 19 11.42 -11.76 20.55
CA ARG A 19 10.97 -11.96 21.93
C ARG A 19 11.83 -12.99 22.65
N THR A 20 12.19 -14.07 21.95
CA THR A 20 13.12 -15.07 22.47
C THR A 20 14.50 -14.44 22.70
N LEU A 21 14.99 -13.60 21.79
CA LEU A 21 16.25 -12.88 21.95
C LEU A 21 16.26 -11.97 23.18
N LEU A 22 15.20 -11.20 23.41
CA LEU A 22 15.06 -10.39 24.62
C LEU A 22 15.03 -11.23 25.89
N THR A 23 14.37 -12.39 25.85
CA THR A 23 14.33 -13.32 26.98
C THR A 23 15.73 -13.84 27.32
N LEU A 24 16.53 -14.20 26.30
CA LEU A 24 17.89 -14.70 26.50
C LEU A 24 18.81 -13.67 27.18
N ARG A 25 18.60 -12.37 26.96
CA ARG A 25 19.34 -11.30 27.66
C ARG A 25 19.14 -11.34 29.17
N LEU A 26 17.98 -11.82 29.63
CA LEU A 26 17.64 -11.90 31.04
C LEU A 26 18.15 -13.18 31.72
N VAL A 27 18.61 -14.18 30.95
CA VAL A 27 19.04 -15.48 31.49
C VAL A 27 20.40 -15.39 32.18
N CYS A 28 21.41 -14.84 31.49
CA CYS A 28 22.75 -14.67 32.07
C CYS A 28 23.58 -13.61 31.33
N LYS A 29 24.66 -13.13 31.97
CA LYS A 29 25.56 -12.11 31.41
C LYS A 29 26.19 -12.52 30.06
N PHE A 30 26.54 -13.79 29.90
CA PHE A 30 27.11 -14.31 28.65
C PHE A 30 26.11 -14.26 27.49
N LEU A 31 24.85 -14.65 27.72
CA LEU A 31 23.82 -14.59 26.69
C LEU A 31 23.42 -13.16 26.39
N CYS A 32 23.35 -12.31 27.42
CA CYS A 32 23.16 -10.87 27.26
C CYS A 32 24.23 -10.26 26.35
N SER A 33 25.52 -10.47 26.65
CA SER A 33 26.60 -9.94 25.80
C SER A 33 26.58 -10.54 24.40
N THR A 34 26.28 -11.83 24.25
CA THR A 34 26.23 -12.48 22.93
C THR A 34 25.10 -11.91 22.05
N VAL A 35 23.93 -11.63 22.64
CA VAL A 35 22.82 -10.97 21.93
C VAL A 35 23.20 -9.52 21.61
N ASP A 36 23.75 -8.79 22.58
CA ASP A 36 24.13 -7.39 22.44
C ASP A 36 25.32 -7.19 21.49
N GLU A 37 26.14 -8.20 21.23
CA GLU A 37 27.24 -8.13 20.24
C GLU A 37 26.84 -8.66 18.86
N SER A 38 25.65 -9.26 18.72
CA SER A 38 25.19 -9.87 17.47
C SER A 38 24.39 -8.89 16.62
N PRO A 39 24.89 -8.47 15.43
CA PRO A 39 24.16 -7.55 14.56
C PRO A 39 22.81 -8.09 14.12
N SER A 40 22.67 -9.40 13.90
CA SER A 40 21.38 -10.01 13.52
C SER A 40 20.36 -9.97 14.65
N ALA A 41 20.79 -10.17 15.89
CA ALA A 41 19.90 -10.10 17.03
C ALA A 41 19.46 -8.66 17.33
N GLN A 42 20.41 -7.71 17.26
CA GLN A 42 20.08 -6.28 17.33
C GLN A 42 19.14 -5.87 16.20
N TYR A 43 19.39 -6.31 14.96
CA TYR A 43 18.57 -5.96 13.81
C TYR A 43 17.13 -6.46 13.93
N ALA A 44 16.94 -7.72 14.33
CA ALA A 44 15.61 -8.26 14.57
C ALA A 44 14.85 -7.50 15.67
N THR A 45 15.54 -7.08 16.72
CA THR A 45 14.96 -6.30 17.82
C THR A 45 14.59 -4.90 17.35
N GLU A 46 15.49 -4.22 16.65
CA GLU A 46 15.28 -2.86 16.16
C GLU A 46 14.12 -2.78 15.16
N LEU A 47 14.02 -3.77 14.26
CA LEU A 47 12.88 -3.91 13.36
C LEU A 47 11.56 -4.02 14.13
N ALA A 48 11.52 -4.89 15.14
CA ALA A 48 10.32 -5.10 15.94
C ALA A 48 9.89 -3.86 16.73
N VAL A 49 10.85 -3.15 17.36
CA VAL A 49 10.59 -1.89 18.08
C VAL A 49 10.07 -0.81 17.12
N SER A 50 10.58 -0.80 15.88
CA SER A 50 10.19 0.16 14.85
C SER A 50 8.89 -0.21 14.12
N GLY A 51 8.28 -1.35 14.43
CA GLY A 51 7.13 -1.88 13.68
C GLY A 51 7.43 -2.18 12.21
N LEU A 52 8.68 -2.50 11.88
CA LEU A 52 9.14 -2.78 10.52
C LEU A 52 9.39 -4.27 10.29
N GLU A 53 9.29 -4.66 9.03
CA GLU A 53 9.63 -6.01 8.59
C GLU A 53 10.88 -5.99 7.70
N ASP A 54 11.65 -7.08 7.76
CA ASP A 54 12.72 -7.34 6.82
C ASP A 54 12.10 -7.63 5.43
N GLY A 55 12.39 -6.78 4.44
CA GLY A 55 11.86 -6.90 3.08
C GLY A 55 12.25 -8.22 2.40
N ARG A 56 11.34 -8.76 1.58
CA ARG A 56 11.52 -10.04 0.87
C ARG A 56 12.64 -10.03 -0.20
N SER A 57 13.12 -8.85 -0.59
CA SER A 57 14.14 -8.70 -1.63
C SER A 57 15.53 -8.97 -1.09
N ARG A 58 16.34 -9.76 -1.81
CA ARG A 58 17.76 -9.95 -1.49
C ARG A 58 18.48 -8.61 -1.52
N SER A 59 18.76 -8.04 -0.35
CA SER A 59 19.58 -6.85 -0.23
C SER A 59 21.05 -7.20 -0.43
N PRO A 60 21.83 -6.41 -1.18
CA PRO A 60 23.28 -6.57 -1.25
C PRO A 60 23.98 -6.15 0.05
N LEU A 61 23.26 -5.51 0.98
CA LEU A 61 23.81 -5.01 2.23
C LEU A 61 23.93 -6.12 3.28
N THR A 62 25.02 -6.09 4.03
CA THR A 62 25.19 -6.94 5.22
C THR A 62 24.16 -6.57 6.30
N VAL A 63 23.84 -7.51 7.19
CA VAL A 63 22.93 -7.27 8.32
C VAL A 63 23.42 -6.11 9.20
N ALA A 64 24.74 -5.98 9.40
CA ALA A 64 25.32 -4.88 10.15
C ALA A 64 25.10 -3.52 9.46
N SER A 65 25.27 -3.45 8.14
CA SER A 65 24.99 -2.22 7.36
C SER A 65 23.51 -1.85 7.41
N ARG A 66 22.62 -2.84 7.35
CA ARG A 66 21.17 -2.63 7.45
C ARG A 66 20.74 -2.15 8.83
N LEU A 67 21.36 -2.68 9.89
CA LEU A 67 21.17 -2.22 11.25
C LEU A 67 21.62 -0.76 11.42
N ALA A 68 22.77 -0.39 10.86
CA ALA A 68 23.25 0.99 10.91
C ALA A 68 22.25 1.96 10.24
N LEU A 69 21.78 1.63 9.03
CA LEU A 69 20.78 2.42 8.31
C LEU A 69 19.45 2.52 9.06
N LEU A 70 19.03 1.44 9.73
CA LEU A 70 17.79 1.45 10.51
C LEU A 70 17.91 2.36 11.73
N LYS A 71 19.02 2.28 12.46
CA LYS A 71 19.28 3.17 13.61
C LYS A 71 19.34 4.63 13.17
N GLU A 72 20.04 4.93 12.09
CA GLU A 72 20.11 6.28 11.51
C GLU A 72 18.71 6.80 11.11
N ARG A 73 17.92 5.97 10.42
CA ARG A 73 16.52 6.31 10.09
C ARG A 73 15.70 6.62 11.35
N ASN A 74 15.83 5.80 12.38
CA ASN A 74 15.06 5.95 13.61
C ASN A 74 15.47 7.22 14.36
N GLU A 75 16.77 7.52 14.43
CA GLU A 75 17.27 8.78 14.99
C GLU A 75 16.72 10.00 14.24
N HIS A 76 16.76 10.00 12.90
CA HIS A 76 16.17 11.08 12.11
C HIS A 76 14.66 11.21 12.32
N TRP A 77 13.95 10.10 12.48
CA TRP A 77 12.52 10.10 12.75
C TRP A 77 12.19 10.65 14.14
N GLU A 78 12.94 10.25 15.16
CA GLU A 78 12.77 10.73 16.55
C GLU A 78 13.11 12.21 16.70
N THR A 79 14.10 12.70 15.95
CA THR A 79 14.54 14.09 15.96
C THR A 79 13.83 14.98 14.93
N LEU A 80 12.91 14.42 14.14
CA LEU A 80 12.21 15.09 13.04
C LEU A 80 13.17 15.74 12.02
N GLN A 81 14.34 15.14 11.80
CA GLN A 81 15.31 15.60 10.83
C GLN A 81 14.93 15.11 9.43
N CYS A 82 14.46 16.04 8.60
CA CYS A 82 14.19 15.79 7.20
C CYS A 82 15.51 15.76 6.41
N VAL A 83 15.90 14.58 5.92
CA VAL A 83 17.16 14.41 5.17
C VAL A 83 17.04 14.98 3.75
N GLU A 84 15.84 14.94 3.16
CA GLU A 84 15.61 15.41 1.80
C GLU A 84 14.19 15.97 1.67
N SER A 85 14.08 17.15 1.07
CA SER A 85 12.80 17.75 0.68
C SER A 85 12.81 18.05 -0.81
N ARG A 86 11.68 17.79 -1.47
CA ARG A 86 11.49 18.07 -2.90
C ARG A 86 10.09 18.59 -3.15
N ASP A 87 10.01 19.63 -3.97
CA ASP A 87 8.75 20.13 -4.48
C ASP A 87 8.38 19.34 -5.75
N LEU A 88 7.20 18.71 -5.72
CA LEU A 88 6.63 18.05 -6.88
C LEU A 88 5.51 18.94 -7.42
N PRO A 89 5.57 19.36 -8.70
CA PRO A 89 4.49 20.16 -9.27
C PRO A 89 3.22 19.31 -9.31
N LEU A 90 2.15 19.84 -8.72
CA LEU A 90 0.82 19.30 -8.94
C LEU A 90 0.39 19.62 -10.37
N LEU A 91 -0.39 18.72 -10.95
CA LEU A 91 -1.18 19.02 -12.14
C LEU A 91 -2.28 20.04 -11.73
N GLN A 92 -2.97 20.66 -12.68
CA GLN A 92 -3.74 21.90 -12.44
C GLN A 92 -4.79 21.77 -11.32
N ASP A 93 -5.37 22.88 -10.86
CA ASP A 93 -6.19 22.97 -9.64
C ASP A 93 -7.41 22.02 -9.55
N ASP A 94 -7.83 21.38 -10.65
CA ASP A 94 -8.95 20.42 -10.72
C ASP A 94 -8.50 18.94 -10.81
N ASP A 95 -7.21 18.64 -10.63
CA ASP A 95 -6.66 17.29 -10.79
C ASP A 95 -6.67 16.49 -9.46
N GLU A 96 -7.24 15.28 -9.49
CA GLU A 96 -7.22 14.36 -8.36
C GLU A 96 -5.82 13.75 -8.18
N TRP A 97 -5.37 13.64 -6.94
CA TRP A 97 -4.10 13.02 -6.61
C TRP A 97 -4.21 12.07 -5.42
N GLN A 98 -3.34 11.07 -5.43
CA GLN A 98 -3.21 10.13 -4.33
C GLN A 98 -1.74 9.80 -4.09
N LEU A 99 -1.34 9.77 -2.82
CA LEU A 99 -0.03 9.30 -2.40
C LEU A 99 -0.17 8.02 -1.58
N CYS A 100 0.30 6.90 -2.12
CA CYS A 100 0.24 5.60 -1.45
C CYS A 100 1.51 4.81 -1.73
N GLY A 101 2.05 4.12 -0.71
CA GLY A 101 3.21 3.23 -0.87
C GLY A 101 4.49 3.89 -1.40
N GLY A 102 4.62 5.21 -1.30
CA GLY A 102 5.72 5.97 -1.90
C GLY A 102 5.55 6.25 -3.40
N VAL A 103 4.34 6.11 -3.95
CA VAL A 103 3.98 6.49 -5.31
C VAL A 103 2.92 7.59 -5.25
N LEU A 104 3.23 8.73 -5.87
CA LEU A 104 2.28 9.81 -6.13
C LEU A 104 1.63 9.56 -7.49
N ALA A 105 0.32 9.38 -7.51
CA ALA A 105 -0.49 9.34 -8.72
C ALA A 105 -1.26 10.65 -8.85
N GLN A 106 -1.28 11.21 -10.05
CA GLN A 106 -2.03 12.42 -10.39
C GLN A 106 -2.78 12.15 -11.69
N SER A 107 -4.11 12.25 -11.67
CA SER A 107 -4.92 12.22 -12.89
C SER A 107 -4.80 13.56 -13.60
N ASN A 108 -5.15 13.61 -14.89
CA ASN A 108 -5.34 14.88 -15.57
C ASN A 108 -6.59 14.88 -16.42
N LEU A 109 -7.15 16.07 -16.64
CA LEU A 109 -8.30 16.28 -17.54
C LEU A 109 -8.09 15.77 -18.98
N LEU A 110 -6.83 15.60 -19.40
CA LEU A 110 -6.45 15.07 -20.72
C LEU A 110 -6.50 13.53 -20.80
N GLY A 111 -6.99 12.84 -19.77
CA GLY A 111 -7.17 11.40 -19.77
C GLY A 111 -5.86 10.61 -19.62
N THR A 112 -4.89 11.16 -18.89
CA THR A 112 -3.63 10.48 -18.57
C THR A 112 -3.29 10.62 -17.10
N MET A 113 -2.89 9.53 -16.46
CA MET A 113 -2.38 9.56 -15.10
C MET A 113 -0.86 9.59 -15.10
N ARG A 114 -0.28 10.50 -14.34
CA ARG A 114 1.16 10.59 -14.09
C ARG A 114 1.46 9.93 -12.76
N LEU A 115 2.42 9.02 -12.77
CA LEU A 115 2.89 8.35 -11.57
C LEU A 115 4.34 8.74 -11.29
N TYR A 116 4.63 8.97 -10.03
CA TYR A 116 5.95 9.31 -9.52
C TYR A 116 6.28 8.48 -8.29
N GLN A 117 7.21 7.54 -8.43
CA GLN A 117 7.79 6.81 -7.31
C GLN A 117 8.81 7.71 -6.62
N LEU A 118 8.54 8.00 -5.34
CA LEU A 118 9.44 8.73 -4.47
C LEU A 118 10.70 7.89 -4.21
N PRO A 119 11.89 8.52 -4.23
CA PRO A 119 13.11 7.83 -3.85
C PRO A 119 13.09 7.49 -2.35
N SER A 120 13.86 6.48 -1.96
CA SER A 120 14.10 6.17 -0.55
C SER A 120 15.50 5.59 -0.38
N GLN A 121 16.40 6.37 0.25
CA GLN A 121 17.77 5.94 0.52
C GLN A 121 17.82 4.69 1.41
N TYR A 122 16.97 4.62 2.44
CA TYR A 122 16.94 3.50 3.38
C TYR A 122 16.41 2.21 2.77
N ARG A 123 15.58 2.31 1.72
CA ARG A 123 15.01 1.15 1.01
C ARG A 123 15.71 0.89 -0.33
N ASN A 124 16.74 1.67 -0.67
CA ASN A 124 17.40 1.67 -1.97
C ASN A 124 16.40 1.78 -3.15
N ILE A 125 15.39 2.63 -3.01
CA ILE A 125 14.40 2.91 -4.05
C ILE A 125 14.87 4.11 -4.84
N THR A 126 14.96 3.96 -6.15
CA THR A 126 15.26 5.05 -7.07
C THR A 126 13.99 5.78 -7.47
N ALA A 127 14.11 7.09 -7.72
CA ALA A 127 13.01 7.86 -8.25
C ALA A 127 12.69 7.40 -9.68
N ARG A 128 11.41 7.25 -9.99
CA ARG A 128 10.94 6.85 -11.32
C ARG A 128 9.62 7.54 -11.62
N SER A 129 9.44 7.98 -12.86
CA SER A 129 8.15 8.46 -13.35
C SER A 129 7.69 7.69 -14.58
N TRP A 130 6.38 7.53 -14.70
CA TRP A 130 5.74 6.94 -15.87
C TRP A 130 4.34 7.50 -16.03
N ARG A 131 3.71 7.16 -17.16
CA ARG A 131 2.35 7.60 -17.49
C ARG A 131 1.54 6.42 -17.94
N ILE A 132 0.25 6.45 -17.64
CA ILE A 132 -0.72 5.49 -18.11
C ILE A 132 -1.95 6.23 -18.66
N PRO A 133 -2.59 5.70 -19.71
CA PRO A 133 -3.85 6.25 -20.19
C PRO A 133 -4.95 5.99 -19.17
N LEU A 134 -5.81 6.99 -18.96
CA LEU A 134 -7.05 6.84 -18.21
C LEU A 134 -8.21 6.55 -19.15
N LEU A 135 -9.28 5.99 -18.58
CA LEU A 135 -10.54 5.88 -19.28
C LEU A 135 -11.15 7.28 -19.36
N SER A 136 -11.76 7.61 -20.50
CA SER A 136 -12.34 8.95 -20.72
C SER A 136 -13.46 9.31 -19.73
N ASN A 137 -14.02 8.32 -19.04
CA ASN A 137 -15.07 8.47 -18.05
C ASN A 137 -14.63 8.05 -16.64
N THR A 138 -13.34 8.05 -16.33
CA THR A 138 -12.88 7.87 -14.94
C THR A 138 -13.45 9.00 -14.07
N GLU A 139 -14.09 8.62 -12.97
CA GLU A 139 -14.59 9.52 -11.93
C GLU A 139 -13.60 9.64 -10.78
N ASP A 140 -13.08 8.51 -10.31
CA ASP A 140 -12.20 8.44 -9.14
C ASP A 140 -11.28 7.21 -9.29
N PHE A 141 -10.21 7.16 -8.49
CA PHE A 141 -9.25 6.06 -8.49
C PHE A 141 -8.64 5.79 -7.12
N THR A 142 -8.10 4.57 -6.97
CA THR A 142 -7.18 4.27 -5.88
C THR A 142 -6.01 3.41 -6.35
N ILE A 143 -4.87 3.47 -5.66
CA ILE A 143 -3.66 2.70 -5.99
C ILE A 143 -3.19 1.84 -4.81
N ASP A 144 -2.71 0.64 -5.13
CA ASP A 144 -1.93 -0.22 -4.23
C ASP A 144 -0.64 -0.69 -4.93
N PRO A 145 0.47 0.06 -4.76
CA PRO A 145 1.74 -0.30 -5.38
C PRO A 145 2.32 -1.63 -4.91
N ALA A 146 1.94 -2.12 -3.72
CA ALA A 146 2.46 -3.39 -3.22
C ALA A 146 1.95 -4.59 -4.03
N GLN A 147 0.83 -4.43 -4.72
CA GLN A 147 0.21 -5.45 -5.55
C GLN A 147 0.22 -5.10 -7.05
N ASP A 148 0.95 -4.05 -7.46
CA ASP A 148 0.87 -3.48 -8.82
C ASP A 148 -0.57 -3.13 -9.24
N LEU A 149 -1.41 -2.68 -8.31
CA LEU A 149 -2.83 -2.46 -8.54
C LEU A 149 -3.16 -0.97 -8.69
N LEU A 150 -3.92 -0.67 -9.74
CA LEU A 150 -4.66 0.57 -9.94
C LEU A 150 -6.13 0.21 -10.07
N VAL A 151 -7.00 0.87 -9.34
CA VAL A 151 -8.45 0.71 -9.46
C VAL A 151 -9.00 2.00 -10.02
N LEU A 152 -9.64 1.93 -11.18
CA LEU A 152 -10.35 3.07 -11.78
C LEU A 152 -11.86 2.83 -11.64
N VAL A 153 -12.59 3.85 -11.21
CA VAL A 153 -14.05 3.82 -11.17
C VAL A 153 -14.59 4.71 -12.28
N GLU A 154 -15.47 4.17 -13.12
CA GLU A 154 -16.18 4.95 -14.12
C GLU A 154 -17.26 5.82 -13.48
N LYS A 155 -17.54 6.97 -14.10
CA LYS A 155 -18.72 7.81 -13.86
C LYS A 155 -19.98 6.95 -13.78
N PRO A 156 -20.67 6.93 -12.62
CA PRO A 156 -21.91 6.17 -12.44
C PRO A 156 -22.96 6.57 -13.48
N VAL A 157 -23.62 5.59 -14.08
CA VAL A 157 -24.67 5.82 -15.10
C VAL A 157 -26.02 5.39 -14.56
N LEU A 158 -26.99 6.30 -14.57
CA LEU A 158 -28.37 6.01 -14.17
C LEU A 158 -29.06 5.12 -15.21
N MET A 159 -29.54 3.96 -14.76
CA MET A 159 -30.26 2.98 -15.57
C MET A 159 -31.72 2.88 -15.12
N TYR A 160 -32.65 2.86 -16.08
CA TYR A 160 -34.08 2.68 -15.83
C TYR A 160 -34.53 1.27 -16.19
N VAL A 161 -35.21 0.58 -15.27
CA VAL A 161 -35.84 -0.72 -15.55
C VAL A 161 -37.33 -0.48 -15.82
N SER A 162 -37.68 -0.43 -17.10
CA SER A 162 -39.00 -0.03 -17.62
C SER A 162 -40.20 -0.80 -17.05
N PHE A 163 -40.01 -2.04 -16.60
CA PHE A 163 -41.09 -2.89 -16.11
C PHE A 163 -41.40 -2.75 -14.61
N LEU A 164 -40.49 -2.18 -13.81
CA LEU A 164 -40.62 -2.19 -12.34
C LEU A 164 -40.60 -0.79 -11.71
N MET A 165 -40.48 0.29 -12.49
CA MET A 165 -40.28 1.66 -11.98
C MET A 165 -39.12 1.78 -10.97
N HIS A 166 -38.12 0.89 -11.05
CA HIS A 166 -36.90 0.98 -10.26
C HIS A 166 -35.77 1.53 -11.13
N SER A 167 -34.97 2.42 -10.57
CA SER A 167 -33.72 2.91 -11.13
C SER A 167 -32.54 2.40 -10.32
N TYR A 168 -31.42 2.14 -10.97
CA TYR A 168 -30.15 1.83 -10.31
C TYR A 168 -29.01 2.58 -10.99
N MET A 169 -27.96 2.89 -10.24
CA MET A 169 -26.70 3.36 -10.80
C MET A 169 -25.87 2.15 -11.20
N ARG A 170 -25.46 2.11 -12.47
CA ARG A 170 -24.46 1.15 -12.94
C ARG A 170 -23.09 1.75 -12.71
N ILE A 171 -22.26 1.04 -11.97
CA ILE A 171 -20.89 1.41 -11.65
C ILE A 171 -19.97 0.35 -12.24
N ARG A 172 -18.93 0.79 -12.95
CA ARG A 172 -17.93 -0.09 -13.54
C ARG A 172 -16.58 0.22 -12.93
N ILE A 173 -15.94 -0.81 -12.40
CA ILE A 173 -14.66 -0.71 -11.73
C ILE A 173 -13.65 -1.51 -12.54
N HIS A 174 -12.48 -0.92 -12.79
CA HIS A 174 -11.44 -1.49 -13.64
C HIS A 174 -10.16 -1.70 -12.83
N PRO A 175 -9.89 -2.96 -12.43
CA PRO A 175 -8.58 -3.33 -11.89
C PRO A 175 -7.53 -3.35 -13.02
N ARG A 176 -6.57 -2.44 -12.94
CA ARG A 176 -5.46 -2.27 -13.89
C ARG A 176 -4.12 -2.50 -13.19
N SER A 177 -3.11 -2.82 -13.98
CA SER A 177 -1.72 -2.83 -13.53
C SER A 177 -1.24 -1.38 -13.35
N LEU A 178 -0.73 -1.04 -12.18
CA LEU A 178 -0.19 0.29 -11.88
C LEU A 178 1.05 0.60 -12.74
N THR A 179 1.83 -0.43 -13.07
CA THR A 179 3.04 -0.32 -13.89
C THR A 179 2.73 -0.13 -15.37
N THR A 180 1.71 -0.82 -15.89
CA THR A 180 1.48 -0.88 -17.36
C THR A 180 0.20 -0.19 -17.82
N GLY A 181 -0.77 0.06 -16.94
CA GLY A 181 -2.10 0.58 -17.26
C GLY A 181 -3.05 -0.43 -17.91
N HIS A 182 -2.59 -1.64 -18.27
CA HIS A 182 -3.44 -2.69 -18.84
C HIS A 182 -4.26 -3.40 -17.76
N THR A 183 -5.18 -4.28 -18.16
CA THR A 183 -5.90 -5.17 -17.22
C THR A 183 -4.93 -5.86 -16.28
N HIS A 184 -5.22 -5.82 -14.98
CA HIS A 184 -4.37 -6.45 -13.99
C HIS A 184 -4.34 -7.98 -14.20
N PRO A 185 -3.16 -8.64 -14.25
CA PRO A 185 -3.05 -10.05 -14.63
C PRO A 185 -3.76 -11.02 -13.68
N SER A 186 -3.97 -10.61 -12.43
CA SER A 186 -4.68 -11.40 -11.41
C SER A 186 -6.15 -11.00 -11.21
N ALA A 187 -6.70 -10.10 -12.04
CA ALA A 187 -8.07 -9.63 -11.90
C ALA A 187 -8.95 -9.98 -13.10
N VAL A 188 -10.26 -9.91 -12.85
CA VAL A 188 -11.24 -9.75 -13.92
C VAL A 188 -11.06 -8.39 -14.61
N GLU A 189 -11.45 -8.31 -15.89
CA GLU A 189 -11.29 -7.08 -16.69
C GLU A 189 -12.09 -5.91 -16.12
N VAL A 190 -13.33 -6.19 -15.71
CA VAL A 190 -14.28 -5.21 -15.14
C VAL A 190 -15.10 -5.87 -14.06
N ILE A 191 -15.32 -5.14 -12.97
CA ILE A 191 -16.34 -5.44 -11.95
C ILE A 191 -17.54 -4.54 -12.26
N ASP A 192 -18.69 -5.14 -12.56
CA ASP A 192 -19.95 -4.44 -12.84
C ASP A 192 -20.84 -4.50 -11.60
N TYR A 193 -21.18 -3.33 -11.05
CA TYR A 193 -21.99 -3.22 -9.86
C TYR A 193 -23.26 -2.40 -10.10
N ARG A 194 -24.35 -2.80 -9.45
CA ARG A 194 -25.65 -2.13 -9.52
C ARG A 194 -26.03 -1.62 -8.14
N LEU A 195 -25.92 -0.32 -7.97
CA LEU A 195 -26.32 0.37 -6.75
C LEU A 195 -27.79 0.78 -6.88
N TYR A 196 -28.65 0.17 -6.07
CA TYR A 196 -30.09 0.48 -6.09
C TYR A 196 -30.38 1.68 -5.21
N MET A 197 -30.84 2.78 -5.81
CA MET A 197 -31.09 4.03 -5.10
C MET A 197 -32.59 4.27 -4.91
N ARG A 198 -32.95 4.89 -3.78
CA ARG A 198 -34.34 5.31 -3.50
C ARG A 198 -34.72 6.60 -4.21
N SER A 199 -33.73 7.43 -4.53
CA SER A 199 -33.88 8.73 -5.19
C SER A 199 -33.01 8.77 -6.43
N ALA A 200 -33.45 9.51 -7.47
CA ALA A 200 -32.69 9.71 -8.70
C ALA A 200 -31.72 10.90 -8.64
N LYS A 201 -31.48 11.47 -7.45
CA LYS A 201 -30.49 12.54 -7.29
C LYS A 201 -29.09 12.02 -7.60
N LEU A 202 -28.33 12.85 -8.30
CA LEU A 202 -27.11 12.49 -9.05
C LEU A 202 -25.80 12.76 -8.30
N GLU A 203 -25.84 13.31 -7.09
CA GLU A 203 -24.62 13.61 -6.33
C GLU A 203 -24.28 12.43 -5.43
N MET A 204 -23.15 11.80 -5.74
CA MET A 204 -22.58 10.68 -4.99
C MET A 204 -21.08 10.91 -4.84
N GLU A 205 -20.61 10.85 -3.60
CA GLU A 205 -19.19 10.85 -3.29
C GLU A 205 -18.73 9.41 -3.09
N LEU A 206 -17.48 9.13 -3.50
CA LEU A 206 -16.86 7.82 -3.39
C LEU A 206 -15.73 7.87 -2.36
N SER A 207 -15.66 6.85 -1.50
CA SER A 207 -14.44 6.59 -0.72
C SER A 207 -13.94 5.19 -1.05
N ILE A 208 -12.80 5.14 -1.74
CA ILE A 208 -12.24 3.90 -2.28
C ILE A 208 -11.00 3.50 -1.47
N GLN A 209 -10.99 2.27 -0.96
CA GLN A 209 -9.88 1.73 -0.18
C GLN A 209 -9.53 0.32 -0.63
N THR A 210 -8.24 -0.01 -0.62
CA THR A 210 -7.74 -1.37 -0.89
C THR A 210 -7.00 -1.90 0.31
N CYS A 211 -7.24 -3.17 0.64
CA CYS A 211 -6.50 -3.88 1.68
C CYS A 211 -6.33 -5.34 1.27
N SER A 212 -5.11 -5.73 0.90
CA SER A 212 -4.81 -7.12 0.48
C SER A 212 -5.73 -7.56 -0.67
N GLU A 213 -6.51 -8.63 -0.51
CA GLU A 213 -7.44 -9.13 -1.53
C GLU A 213 -8.77 -8.36 -1.62
N TYR A 214 -8.98 -7.35 -0.76
CA TYR A 214 -10.23 -6.63 -0.64
C TYR A 214 -10.16 -5.25 -1.29
N LEU A 215 -11.17 -4.94 -2.09
CA LEU A 215 -11.49 -3.60 -2.54
C LEU A 215 -12.77 -3.18 -1.83
N THR A 216 -12.78 -1.97 -1.27
CA THR A 216 -13.92 -1.41 -0.58
C THR A 216 -14.29 -0.08 -1.23
N ILE A 217 -15.57 0.11 -1.49
CA ILE A 217 -16.12 1.39 -1.93
C ILE A 217 -17.26 1.74 -1.01
N LEU A 218 -17.17 2.89 -0.35
CA LEU A 218 -18.28 3.52 0.33
C LEU A 218 -18.92 4.51 -0.64
N PHE A 219 -20.17 4.25 -0.99
CA PHE A 219 -21.02 5.15 -1.76
C PHE A 219 -21.73 6.08 -0.78
N ILE A 220 -21.43 7.38 -0.82
CA ILE A 220 -22.03 8.40 0.05
C ILE A 220 -23.07 9.16 -0.77
N ILE A 221 -24.35 9.01 -0.42
CA ILE A 221 -25.48 9.62 -1.14
C ILE A 221 -26.07 10.73 -0.25
N GLU A 222 -26.42 11.87 -0.85
CA GLU A 222 -26.90 13.09 -0.14
C GLU A 222 -28.05 12.87 0.86
N ASP A 223 -28.85 11.81 0.73
CA ASP A 223 -30.03 11.55 1.56
C ASP A 223 -29.73 10.74 2.84
N ASN A 224 -28.46 10.74 3.29
CA ASN A 224 -27.93 9.92 4.39
C ASN A 224 -28.09 8.41 4.17
N THR A 225 -28.29 7.97 2.93
CA THR A 225 -28.08 6.57 2.59
C THR A 225 -26.63 6.40 2.15
N SER A 226 -25.89 5.54 2.86
CA SER A 226 -24.55 5.15 2.44
C SER A 226 -24.52 3.65 2.28
N GLU A 227 -23.89 3.19 1.21
CA GLU A 227 -23.73 1.77 0.95
C GLU A 227 -22.24 1.46 0.93
N LEU A 228 -21.82 0.59 1.85
CA LEU A 228 -20.47 0.04 1.87
C LEU A 228 -20.50 -1.28 1.14
N VAL A 229 -19.68 -1.41 0.10
CA VAL A 229 -19.57 -2.65 -0.65
C VAL A 229 -18.12 -3.11 -0.63
N VAL A 230 -17.93 -4.41 -0.39
CA VAL A 230 -16.60 -5.03 -0.33
C VAL A 230 -16.51 -6.15 -1.35
N TRP A 231 -15.49 -6.08 -2.20
CA TRP A 231 -15.20 -7.09 -3.21
C TRP A 231 -13.90 -7.85 -2.91
N LYS A 232 -13.87 -9.14 -3.25
CA LYS A 232 -12.62 -9.81 -3.62
C LYS A 232 -12.24 -9.38 -5.03
N TRP A 233 -11.42 -8.33 -5.15
CA TRP A 233 -11.20 -7.64 -6.44
C TRP A 233 -10.66 -8.56 -7.54
N LYS A 234 -9.84 -9.55 -7.18
CA LYS A 234 -9.29 -10.55 -8.12
C LYS A 234 -10.39 -11.35 -8.83
N MET A 235 -11.49 -11.61 -8.13
CA MET A 235 -12.62 -12.41 -8.63
C MET A 235 -13.83 -11.56 -9.03
N GLY A 236 -13.83 -10.26 -8.71
CA GLY A 236 -14.99 -9.38 -8.88
C GLY A 236 -16.20 -9.78 -8.03
N GLN A 237 -16.00 -10.56 -6.96
CA GLN A 237 -17.07 -11.10 -6.14
C GLN A 237 -17.36 -10.20 -4.93
N VAL A 238 -18.62 -9.81 -4.75
CA VAL A 238 -19.11 -9.10 -3.55
C VAL A 238 -19.11 -10.04 -2.34
N ILE A 239 -18.71 -9.52 -1.19
CA ILE A 239 -18.67 -10.24 0.10
C ILE A 239 -19.57 -9.57 1.14
N LEU A 240 -19.62 -8.24 1.10
CA LEU A 240 -20.45 -7.39 1.94
C LEU A 240 -21.16 -6.38 1.02
#